data_AF-A0A1C7P7T9-F1
#
_entry.id   AF-A0A1C7P7T9-F1
#
_cell.length_a   1.000
_cell.length_b   1.000
_cell.length_c   1.000
_cell.angle_alpha   90.00
_cell.angle_beta   90.00
_cell.angle_gamma   90.00
#
_symmetry.space_group_name_H-M   'P 1'
#
loop_
_entity.id
_entity.type
_entity.pdbx_description
1 polymer ?
#
loop_
_entity_poly.entity_id
_entity_poly.type
_entity_poly.pdbx_seq_one_letter_code
_entity_poly.pdbx_strand_id
1 'polypeptide(L)'
;MGALEGYARDKQLMGSFALLAAASVLTIPFERMKANHPLYKKDKDDKLTEALKDLEKVPFLKAPFWQGEPGFWFQTRVVNDINDSYNWKDEEGHRPLSDAAENSIADRKAEKVLRPLRNALAHGNVFYLNGDGYEVAGDQMKLLAFASRYEESKEQQAESCTFRLIVAGEEDFFQFVRSWAEWISQLPASREISEAA
;
A
#
# COMPACT_ATOMS: atom_id res chain seq x y z
N MET A 1 18.94 1.12 7.53
CA MET A 1 18.54 1.49 6.17
C MET A 1 19.45 2.52 5.51
N GLY A 2 20.13 3.40 6.25
CA GLY A 2 20.80 4.60 5.68
C GLY A 2 21.79 4.39 4.52
N ALA A 3 22.64 3.34 4.53
CA ALA A 3 23.62 3.15 3.45
C ALA A 3 23.00 2.68 2.11
N LEU A 4 21.99 1.81 2.18
CA LEU A 4 21.28 1.32 0.99
C LEU A 4 20.29 2.34 0.45
N GLU A 5 19.66 3.11 1.34
CA GLU A 5 18.78 4.22 0.97
C GLU A 5 19.56 5.31 0.21
N GLY A 6 20.72 5.74 0.73
CA GLY A 6 21.56 6.73 0.05
C GLY A 6 21.95 6.29 -1.36
N TYR A 7 22.36 5.03 -1.52
CA TYR A 7 22.68 4.48 -2.84
C TYR A 7 21.45 4.43 -3.77
N ALA A 8 20.29 4.02 -3.27
CA ALA A 8 19.06 4.00 -4.06
C ALA A 8 18.67 5.41 -4.52
N ARG A 9 18.82 6.41 -3.66
CA ARG A 9 18.59 7.82 -3.98
C ARG A 9 19.54 8.33 -5.05
N ASP A 10 20.84 8.07 -4.91
CA ASP A 10 21.87 8.46 -5.89
C ASP A 10 21.65 7.82 -7.26
N LYS A 11 21.04 6.64 -7.30
CA LYS A 11 20.72 5.90 -8.53
C LYS A 11 19.29 6.10 -9.03
N GLN A 12 18.48 6.93 -8.38
CA GLN A 12 17.06 7.13 -8.71
C GLN A 12 16.26 5.81 -8.71
N LEU A 13 16.50 4.96 -7.72
CA LEU A 13 15.87 3.65 -7.52
C LEU A 13 14.98 3.61 -6.26
N MET A 14 14.53 4.78 -5.78
CA MET A 14 13.81 4.87 -4.50
C MET A 14 12.49 4.09 -4.53
N GLY A 15 11.75 4.14 -5.63
CA GLY A 15 10.50 3.37 -5.78
C GLY A 15 10.75 1.86 -5.74
N SER A 16 11.73 1.36 -6.48
CA SER A 16 12.09 -0.07 -6.46
C SER A 16 12.57 -0.50 -5.07
N PHE A 17 13.37 0.32 -4.39
CA PHE A 17 13.83 0.06 -3.03
C PHE A 17 12.66 0.04 -2.02
N ALA A 18 11.73 1.00 -2.14
CA ALA A 18 10.54 1.06 -1.31
C ALA A 18 9.63 -0.16 -1.53
N LEU A 19 9.43 -0.60 -2.78
CA LEU A 19 8.66 -1.80 -3.11
C LEU A 19 9.29 -3.07 -2.51
N LEU A 20 10.61 -3.22 -2.61
CA LEU A 20 11.35 -4.33 -2.01
C LEU A 20 11.13 -4.39 -0.48
N ALA A 21 11.26 -3.24 0.18
CA ALA A 21 11.02 -3.14 1.62
C ALA A 21 9.55 -3.42 1.96
N ALA A 22 8.60 -2.79 1.25
CA ALA A 22 7.16 -2.94 1.45
C ALA A 22 6.69 -4.39 1.32
N ALA A 23 7.19 -5.12 0.31
CA ALA A 23 6.84 -6.52 0.09
C ALA A 23 7.12 -7.38 1.33
N SER A 24 8.15 -7.02 2.11
CA SER A 24 8.49 -7.70 3.36
C SER A 24 7.73 -7.14 4.56
N VAL A 25 7.85 -5.82 4.82
CA VAL A 25 7.38 -5.21 6.07
C VAL A 25 5.87 -5.02 6.12
N LEU A 26 5.18 -4.99 4.98
CA LEU A 26 3.73 -4.88 4.92
C LEU A 26 3.07 -6.26 4.84
N THR A 27 3.53 -7.12 3.93
CA THR A 27 2.88 -8.42 3.68
C THR A 27 3.02 -9.38 4.86
N ILE A 28 4.21 -9.50 5.46
CA ILE A 28 4.47 -10.49 6.51
C ILE A 28 3.63 -10.22 7.78
N PRO A 29 3.59 -9.00 8.34
CA PRO A 29 2.75 -8.73 9.50
C PRO A 29 1.26 -8.93 9.22
N PHE A 30 0.79 -8.54 8.02
CA PHE A 30 -0.60 -8.75 7.61
C PHE A 30 -0.98 -10.24 7.53
N GLU A 31 -0.08 -11.10 7.05
CA GLU A 31 -0.33 -12.55 7.04
C GLU A 31 -0.28 -13.17 8.43
N ARG A 32 0.66 -12.73 9.28
CA ARG A 32 0.77 -13.19 10.67
C ARG A 32 -0.44 -12.83 11.53
N MET A 33 -1.13 -11.73 11.21
CA MET A 33 -2.34 -11.27 11.90
C MET A 33 -3.53 -12.21 11.75
N LYS A 34 -3.56 -13.07 10.72
CA LYS A 34 -4.66 -14.02 10.57
C LYS A 34 -4.60 -15.00 11.74
N ALA A 35 -5.56 -14.90 12.67
CA ALA A 35 -5.67 -15.80 13.83
C ALA A 35 -5.78 -17.29 13.46
N ASN A 36 -6.04 -17.60 12.19
CA ASN A 36 -6.04 -18.94 11.62
C ASN A 36 -4.65 -19.41 11.14
N HIS A 37 -3.60 -18.59 11.25
CA HIS A 37 -2.25 -18.94 10.86
C HIS A 37 -1.68 -20.00 11.83
N PRO A 38 -1.05 -21.09 11.35
CA PRO A 38 -0.58 -22.18 12.22
C PRO A 38 0.42 -21.76 13.31
N LEU A 39 1.11 -20.63 13.10
CA LEU A 39 2.07 -20.06 14.06
C LEU A 39 1.47 -18.98 14.97
N TYR A 40 0.19 -18.63 14.82
CA TYR A 40 -0.47 -17.68 15.70
C TYR A 40 -0.50 -18.24 17.12
N LYS A 41 0.08 -17.50 18.05
CA LYS A 41 0.07 -17.81 19.48
C LYS A 41 -0.63 -16.66 20.18
N LYS A 42 -1.84 -16.91 20.69
CA LYS A 42 -2.68 -15.93 21.39
C LYS A 42 -1.87 -15.04 22.36
N ASP A 43 -1.12 -15.66 23.27
CA ASP A 43 -0.33 -14.94 24.29
C ASP A 43 0.81 -14.07 23.71
N LYS A 44 1.22 -14.31 22.46
CA LYS A 44 2.36 -13.66 21.80
C LYS A 44 1.96 -12.67 20.70
N ASP A 45 0.89 -12.96 19.97
CA ASP A 45 0.47 -12.21 18.79
C ASP A 45 -0.79 -11.36 19.04
N ASP A 46 -1.44 -11.46 20.20
CA ASP A 46 -2.68 -10.71 20.51
C ASP A 46 -2.48 -9.20 20.42
N LYS A 47 -1.38 -8.65 20.96
CA LYS A 47 -1.13 -7.19 20.91
C LYS A 47 -0.91 -6.65 19.50
N LEU A 48 -0.18 -7.39 18.65
CA LEU A 48 0.01 -7.05 17.24
C LEU A 48 -1.33 -7.14 16.49
N THR A 49 -2.09 -8.19 16.77
CA THR A 49 -3.40 -8.43 16.16
C THR A 49 -4.41 -7.35 16.57
N GLU A 50 -4.45 -6.97 17.83
CA GLU A 50 -5.28 -5.89 18.37
C GLU A 50 -4.90 -4.54 17.76
N ALA A 51 -3.61 -4.20 17.75
CA ALA A 51 -3.13 -2.94 17.18
C ALA A 51 -3.50 -2.82 15.69
N LEU A 52 -3.37 -3.90 14.93
CA LEU A 52 -3.77 -3.93 13.53
C LEU A 52 -5.30 -3.89 13.35
N LYS A 53 -6.08 -4.61 14.17
CA LYS A 53 -7.56 -4.54 14.16
C LYS A 53 -8.10 -3.15 14.50
N ASP A 54 -7.45 -2.44 15.41
CA ASP A 54 -7.83 -1.07 15.73
C ASP A 54 -7.47 -0.12 14.60
N LEU A 55 -6.32 -0.35 13.95
CA LEU A 55 -5.92 0.38 12.75
C LEU A 55 -6.96 0.27 11.63
N GLU A 56 -7.61 -0.88 11.44
CA GLU A 56 -8.64 -1.07 10.40
C GLU A 56 -9.79 -0.04 10.48
N LYS A 57 -10.03 0.52 11.67
CA LYS A 57 -11.13 1.46 11.93
C LYS A 57 -10.73 2.93 11.69
N VAL A 58 -9.44 3.22 11.68
CA VAL A 58 -8.90 4.59 11.64
C VAL A 58 -8.84 5.10 10.19
N PRO A 59 -9.18 6.37 9.92
CA PRO A 59 -8.92 6.99 8.62
C PRO A 59 -7.44 6.88 8.24
N PHE A 60 -7.13 6.48 7.00
CA PHE A 60 -5.77 6.18 6.55
C PHE A 60 -4.82 7.35 6.77
N LEU A 61 -5.21 8.57 6.38
CA LEU A 61 -4.39 9.78 6.56
C LEU A 61 -4.22 10.21 8.02
N LYS A 62 -4.98 9.62 8.95
CA LYS A 62 -4.90 9.88 10.40
C LYS A 62 -4.36 8.69 11.18
N ALA A 63 -3.82 7.69 10.48
CA ALA A 63 -3.34 6.48 11.11
C ALA A 63 -2.14 6.76 12.04
N PRO A 64 -2.04 6.05 13.17
CA PRO A 64 -0.99 6.26 14.16
C PRO A 64 0.42 5.87 13.67
N PHE A 65 0.53 5.16 12.55
CA PHE A 65 1.82 4.83 11.98
C PHE A 65 2.49 6.01 11.29
N TRP A 66 1.79 7.12 11.01
CA TRP A 66 2.40 8.28 10.36
C TRP A 66 3.35 9.01 11.30
N GLN A 67 4.58 9.23 10.83
CA GLN A 67 5.54 10.10 11.48
C GLN A 67 5.57 11.44 10.74
N GLY A 68 4.63 12.32 11.10
CA GLY A 68 4.41 13.60 10.43
C GLY A 68 3.24 13.57 9.46
N GLU A 69 3.10 14.64 8.67
CA GLU A 69 2.03 14.74 7.68
C GLU A 69 2.23 13.72 6.55
N PRO A 70 1.17 12.99 6.14
CA PRO A 70 1.21 12.19 4.94
C PRO A 70 1.46 13.07 3.71
N GLY A 71 2.31 12.60 2.80
CA GLY A 71 2.53 13.26 1.50
C GLY A 71 1.40 12.99 0.50
N PHE A 72 1.73 12.94 -0.79
CA PHE A 72 0.73 12.72 -1.84
C PHE A 72 0.21 11.28 -1.86
N TRP A 73 -1.10 11.15 -1.70
CA TRP A 73 -1.85 9.92 -1.90
C TRP A 73 -3.11 10.21 -2.70
N PHE A 74 -3.46 9.28 -3.58
CA PHE A 74 -4.65 9.36 -4.41
C PHE A 74 -5.35 8.01 -4.47
N GLN A 75 -6.68 8.01 -4.45
CA GLN A 75 -7.44 6.79 -4.66
C GLN A 75 -8.67 7.03 -5.53
N THR A 76 -8.78 6.21 -6.58
CA THR A 76 -9.96 6.12 -7.44
C THR A 76 -10.29 4.67 -7.79
N ARG A 77 -11.30 4.47 -8.63
CA ARG A 77 -11.61 3.20 -9.30
C ARG A 77 -11.22 3.31 -10.77
N VAL A 78 -10.80 2.20 -11.36
CA VAL A 78 -10.59 2.05 -12.80
C VAL A 78 -11.58 1.01 -13.28
N VAL A 79 -12.45 1.38 -14.23
CA VAL A 79 -13.56 0.52 -14.68
C VAL A 79 -13.29 -0.22 -15.99
N ASN A 80 -12.16 0.07 -16.63
CA ASN A 80 -11.71 -0.55 -17.87
C ASN A 80 -10.45 -1.40 -17.66
N ASP A 81 -9.79 -1.80 -18.76
CA ASP A 81 -8.62 -2.67 -18.70
C ASP A 81 -7.49 -2.03 -17.87
N ILE A 82 -7.16 -2.67 -16.76
CA ILE A 82 -6.10 -2.21 -15.87
C ILE A 82 -4.72 -2.27 -16.53
N ASN A 83 -4.54 -3.11 -17.56
CA ASN A 83 -3.25 -3.22 -18.26
C ASN A 83 -3.05 -2.12 -19.32
N ASP A 84 -4.10 -1.35 -19.64
CA ASP A 84 -4.02 -0.21 -20.54
C ASP A 84 -4.00 1.10 -19.73
N SER A 85 -2.88 1.32 -19.03
CA SER A 85 -2.69 2.45 -18.11
C SER A 85 -2.81 3.82 -18.78
N TYR A 86 -2.56 3.90 -20.08
CA TYR A 86 -2.74 5.11 -20.87
C TYR A 86 -4.21 5.53 -20.97
N ASN A 87 -5.13 4.57 -21.03
CA ASN A 87 -6.56 4.80 -21.25
C ASN A 87 -7.42 4.57 -20.00
N TRP A 88 -6.84 4.48 -18.80
CA TRP A 88 -7.60 4.31 -17.57
C TRP A 88 -8.68 5.37 -17.40
N LYS A 89 -9.86 4.91 -16.98
CA LYS A 89 -11.02 5.77 -16.68
C LYS A 89 -11.65 5.36 -15.37
N ASP A 90 -12.09 6.35 -14.61
CA ASP A 90 -12.94 6.15 -13.45
C ASP A 90 -14.42 5.96 -13.83
N GLU A 91 -15.27 5.86 -12.82
CA GLU A 91 -16.71 5.63 -12.97
C GLU A 91 -17.42 6.77 -13.71
N GLU A 92 -16.86 7.98 -13.68
CA GLU A 92 -17.38 9.16 -14.38
C GLU A 92 -16.75 9.33 -15.77
N GLY A 93 -15.81 8.45 -16.14
CA GLY A 93 -15.10 8.51 -17.41
C GLY A 93 -13.89 9.46 -17.40
N HIS A 94 -13.53 10.01 -16.24
CA HIS A 94 -12.35 10.85 -16.09
C HIS A 94 -11.09 10.01 -15.98
N ARG A 95 -9.98 10.55 -16.47
CA ARG A 95 -8.67 9.91 -16.31
C ARG A 95 -8.19 10.09 -14.88
N PRO A 96 -7.66 9.04 -14.20
CA PRO A 96 -7.02 9.20 -12.91
C PRO A 96 -5.97 10.32 -12.92
N LEU A 97 -5.88 11.08 -11.84
CA LEU A 97 -4.96 12.23 -11.66
C LEU A 97 -5.22 13.44 -12.58
N SER A 98 -6.29 13.44 -13.38
CA SER A 98 -6.75 14.68 -14.03
C SER A 98 -7.45 15.61 -13.03
N ASP A 99 -7.56 16.90 -13.37
CA ASP A 99 -8.23 17.90 -12.51
C ASP A 99 -9.70 17.56 -12.21
N ALA A 100 -10.35 16.80 -13.10
CA ALA A 100 -11.73 16.36 -12.94
C ALA A 100 -11.87 15.07 -12.11
N ALA A 101 -10.79 14.34 -11.88
CA ALA A 101 -10.83 13.07 -11.15
C ALA A 101 -10.94 13.29 -9.65
N GLU A 102 -11.90 12.61 -9.01
CA GLU A 102 -12.09 12.70 -7.57
C GLU A 102 -11.01 11.89 -6.83
N ASN A 103 -10.36 12.53 -5.86
CA ASN A 103 -9.48 11.84 -4.93
C ASN A 103 -10.22 11.41 -3.67
N SER A 104 -10.61 10.14 -3.59
CA SER A 104 -11.36 9.60 -2.45
C SER A 104 -10.49 9.16 -1.26
N ILE A 105 -9.17 9.41 -1.25
CA ILE A 105 -8.26 8.86 -0.22
C ILE A 105 -8.60 9.31 1.20
N ALA A 106 -9.05 10.56 1.36
CA ALA A 106 -9.28 11.18 2.67
C ALA A 106 -10.39 10.48 3.47
N ASP A 107 -11.36 9.90 2.78
CA ASP A 107 -12.51 9.21 3.37
C ASP A 107 -12.25 7.73 3.65
N ARG A 108 -11.07 7.21 3.29
CA ARG A 108 -10.77 5.78 3.42
C ARG A 108 -10.20 5.46 4.78
N LYS A 109 -10.73 4.38 5.35
CA LYS A 109 -10.11 3.68 6.48
C LYS A 109 -8.81 3.00 6.06
N ALA A 110 -7.88 2.83 6.99
CA ALA A 110 -6.57 2.24 6.72
C ALA A 110 -6.69 0.84 6.10
N GLU A 111 -7.62 -0.02 6.55
CA GLU A 111 -7.83 -1.35 5.96
C GLU A 111 -8.13 -1.27 4.45
N LYS A 112 -8.94 -0.28 4.04
CA LYS A 112 -9.38 -0.12 2.64
C LYS A 112 -8.26 0.37 1.72
N VAL A 113 -7.13 0.81 2.28
CA VAL A 113 -5.91 1.20 1.55
C VAL A 113 -4.85 0.11 1.68
N LEU A 114 -4.56 -0.35 2.90
CA LEU A 114 -3.52 -1.34 3.19
C LEU A 114 -3.79 -2.71 2.56
N ARG A 115 -5.05 -3.19 2.55
CA ARG A 115 -5.38 -4.48 1.93
C ARG A 115 -5.14 -4.47 0.41
N PRO A 116 -5.63 -3.48 -0.37
CA PRO A 116 -5.28 -3.35 -1.78
C PRO A 116 -3.77 -3.20 -2.04
N LEU A 117 -3.05 -2.42 -1.23
CA LEU A 117 -1.58 -2.31 -1.33
C LEU A 117 -0.91 -3.67 -1.18
N ARG A 118 -1.27 -4.42 -0.13
CA ARG A 118 -0.78 -5.78 0.12
C ARG A 118 -1.09 -6.71 -1.06
N ASN A 119 -2.30 -6.66 -1.59
CA ASN A 119 -2.70 -7.49 -2.74
C ASN A 119 -1.90 -7.12 -4.01
N ALA A 120 -1.73 -5.84 -4.30
CA ALA A 120 -0.96 -5.37 -5.44
C ALA A 120 0.50 -5.83 -5.34
N LEU A 121 1.11 -5.71 -4.15
CA LEU A 121 2.48 -6.19 -3.89
C LEU A 121 2.61 -7.71 -4.03
N ALA A 122 1.61 -8.47 -3.58
CA ALA A 122 1.63 -9.94 -3.67
C ALA A 122 1.42 -10.47 -5.10
N HIS A 123 0.66 -9.75 -5.93
CA HIS A 123 0.28 -10.18 -7.28
C HIS A 123 1.06 -9.47 -8.40
N GLY A 124 1.88 -8.47 -8.08
CA GLY A 124 2.64 -7.71 -9.07
C GLY A 124 1.83 -6.67 -9.84
N ASN A 125 0.66 -6.27 -9.32
CA ASN A 125 -0.19 -5.24 -9.94
C ASN A 125 0.28 -3.83 -9.55
N VAL A 126 1.53 -3.52 -9.89
CA VAL A 126 2.19 -2.25 -9.60
C VAL A 126 2.58 -1.60 -10.93
N PHE A 127 2.19 -0.33 -11.10
CA PHE A 127 2.45 0.45 -12.30
C PHE A 127 3.35 1.64 -11.96
N TYR A 128 4.22 1.99 -12.91
CA TYR A 128 5.25 3.01 -12.73
C TYR A 128 4.89 4.22 -13.57
N LEU A 129 4.43 5.29 -12.92
CA LEU A 129 3.91 6.45 -13.63
C LEU A 129 4.88 7.63 -13.54
N ASN A 130 4.95 8.41 -14.61
CA ASN A 130 5.61 9.71 -14.62
C ASN A 130 4.80 10.74 -13.80
N GLY A 131 5.27 12.00 -13.76
CA GLY A 131 4.60 13.07 -13.00
C GLY A 131 3.18 13.40 -13.49
N ASP A 132 2.88 13.12 -14.76
CA ASP A 132 1.58 13.33 -15.37
C ASP A 132 0.64 12.12 -15.22
N GLY A 133 1.08 11.06 -14.54
CA GLY A 133 0.30 9.85 -14.28
C GLY A 133 0.28 8.84 -15.44
N TYR A 134 1.24 8.89 -16.35
CA TYR A 134 1.34 7.95 -17.48
C TYR A 134 2.50 6.97 -17.31
N GLU A 135 2.33 5.74 -17.80
CA GLU A 135 3.42 4.78 -17.96
C GLU A 135 4.04 4.94 -19.35
N VAL A 136 5.19 5.61 -19.42
CA VAL A 136 5.90 5.90 -20.67
C VAL A 136 7.32 5.35 -20.59
N ALA A 137 7.69 4.54 -21.58
CA ALA A 137 9.03 3.96 -21.62
C ALA A 137 10.10 5.06 -21.73
N GLY A 138 11.07 5.02 -20.82
CA GLY A 138 12.18 5.99 -20.77
C GLY A 138 11.92 7.20 -19.86
N ASP A 139 10.69 7.42 -19.41
CA ASP A 139 10.38 8.47 -18.45
C ASP A 139 10.85 8.10 -17.04
N GLN A 140 11.21 9.13 -16.25
CA GLN A 140 11.48 8.94 -14.84
C GLN A 140 10.16 8.71 -14.10
N MET A 141 10.05 7.57 -13.43
CA MET A 141 8.96 7.29 -12.50
C MET A 141 8.95 8.32 -11.37
N LYS A 142 7.77 8.87 -11.07
CA LYS A 142 7.52 9.79 -9.95
C LYS A 142 6.41 9.32 -9.04
N LEU A 143 5.52 8.47 -9.56
CA LEU A 143 4.36 7.96 -8.86
C LEU A 143 4.33 6.42 -8.98
N LEU A 144 3.88 5.77 -7.91
CA LEU A 144 3.61 4.35 -7.88
C LEU A 144 2.09 4.15 -7.82
N ALA A 145 1.57 3.33 -8.74
CA ALA A 145 0.17 2.97 -8.79
C ALA A 145 -0.01 1.50 -8.42
N PHE A 146 -0.94 1.22 -7.51
CA PHE A 146 -1.23 -0.11 -6.98
C PHE A 146 -2.67 -0.47 -7.32
N ALA A 147 -2.85 -1.55 -8.09
CA ALA A 147 -4.17 -2.00 -8.49
C ALA A 147 -4.55 -3.29 -7.75
N SER A 148 -5.74 -3.30 -7.18
CA SER A 148 -6.37 -4.52 -6.65
C SER A 148 -7.77 -4.63 -7.22
N ARG A 149 -8.17 -5.83 -7.64
CA ARG A 149 -9.56 -6.08 -8.03
C ARG A 149 -10.49 -5.70 -6.89
N TYR A 150 -11.60 -5.07 -7.25
CA TYR A 150 -12.68 -4.73 -6.32
C TYR A 150 -13.51 -5.98 -6.09
N GLU A 151 -13.41 -6.58 -4.90
CA GLU A 151 -14.17 -7.77 -4.52
C GLU A 151 -15.26 -7.39 -3.53
N GLU A 152 -16.40 -6.90 -4.03
CA GLU A 152 -17.63 -6.84 -3.25
C GLU A 152 -18.62 -7.85 -3.86
N SER A 153 -18.65 -9.08 -3.33
CA SER A 153 -19.50 -10.22 -3.76
C SER A 153 -19.04 -11.06 -4.97
N LYS A 154 -19.48 -12.33 -4.98
CA LYS A 154 -19.23 -13.27 -6.08
C LYS A 154 -20.04 -12.89 -7.33
N GLU A 155 -21.17 -12.21 -7.16
CA GLU A 155 -21.98 -11.71 -8.27
C GLU A 155 -21.26 -10.56 -9.02
N GLN A 156 -20.66 -9.60 -8.32
CA GLN A 156 -19.91 -8.51 -8.97
C GLN A 156 -18.57 -8.95 -9.57
N GLN A 157 -17.97 -10.04 -9.08
CA GLN A 157 -16.77 -10.65 -9.67
C GLN A 157 -16.98 -11.10 -11.12
N ALA A 158 -18.20 -11.46 -11.51
CA ALA A 158 -18.52 -11.93 -12.87
C ALA A 158 -18.80 -10.78 -13.84
N GLU A 159 -19.13 -9.59 -13.35
CA GLU A 159 -19.65 -8.47 -14.16
C GLU A 159 -18.74 -7.24 -14.19
N SER A 160 -17.88 -7.03 -13.19
CA SER A 160 -17.14 -5.77 -13.04
C SER A 160 -15.63 -5.93 -13.24
N CYS A 161 -15.10 -5.37 -14.32
CA CYS A 161 -13.67 -5.09 -14.51
C CYS A 161 -13.21 -3.89 -13.65
N THR A 162 -13.73 -3.78 -12.42
CA THR A 162 -13.45 -2.63 -11.56
C THR A 162 -12.26 -2.90 -10.67
N PHE A 163 -11.22 -2.10 -10.81
CA PHE A 163 -10.03 -2.12 -9.98
C PHE A 163 -10.04 -0.92 -9.05
N ARG A 164 -9.63 -1.12 -7.80
CA ARG A 164 -9.26 -0.01 -6.92
C ARG A 164 -7.81 0.37 -7.26
N LEU A 165 -7.61 1.64 -7.58
CA LEU A 165 -6.31 2.21 -7.87
C LEU A 165 -5.90 3.11 -6.72
N ILE A 166 -4.75 2.83 -6.11
CA ILE A 166 -4.10 3.72 -5.14
C ILE A 166 -2.83 4.24 -5.79
N VAL A 167 -2.62 5.55 -5.77
CA VAL A 167 -1.40 6.19 -6.28
C VAL A 167 -0.71 6.91 -5.14
N ALA A 168 0.61 6.81 -5.07
CA ALA A 168 1.45 7.56 -4.13
C ALA A 168 2.66 8.14 -4.83
N GLY A 169 3.18 9.26 -4.35
CA GLY A 169 4.50 9.75 -4.74
C GLY A 169 5.59 8.75 -4.37
N GLU A 170 6.67 8.68 -5.15
CA GLU A 170 7.80 7.79 -4.89
C GLU A 170 8.35 7.98 -3.47
N GLU A 171 8.63 9.23 -3.08
CA GLU A 171 9.15 9.57 -1.76
C GLU A 171 8.09 9.40 -0.66
N ASP A 172 6.83 9.69 -0.96
CA ASP A 172 5.72 9.58 -0.01
C ASP A 172 5.42 8.11 0.33
N PHE A 173 5.54 7.23 -0.66
CA PHE A 173 5.46 5.79 -0.45
C PHE A 173 6.63 5.28 0.37
N PHE A 174 7.85 5.77 0.12
CA PHE A 174 9.01 5.42 0.95
C PHE A 174 8.84 5.89 2.40
N GLN A 175 8.36 7.12 2.62
CA GLN A 175 8.04 7.65 3.95
C GLN A 175 7.01 6.77 4.65
N PHE A 176 5.97 6.34 3.94
CA PHE A 176 4.99 5.40 4.47
C PHE A 176 5.64 4.08 4.90
N VAL A 177 6.45 3.45 4.05
CA VAL A 177 7.11 2.17 4.36
C VAL A 177 8.00 2.30 5.61
N ARG A 178 8.74 3.41 5.72
CA ARG A 178 9.56 3.70 6.90
C ARG A 178 8.71 3.87 8.15
N SER A 179 7.67 4.71 8.08
CA SER A 179 6.81 5.02 9.22
C SER A 179 6.04 3.78 9.69
N TRP A 180 5.58 2.96 8.74
CA TRP A 180 4.99 1.65 9.00
C TRP A 180 5.96 0.69 9.70
N ALA A 181 7.18 0.53 9.17
CA ALA A 181 8.17 -0.37 9.75
C ALA A 181 8.55 0.04 11.17
N GLU A 182 8.67 1.34 11.41
CA GLU A 182 8.97 1.88 12.73
C GLU A 182 7.81 1.65 13.70
N TRP A 183 6.57 1.93 13.28
CA TRP A 183 5.38 1.67 14.09
C TRP A 183 5.25 0.19 14.47
N ILE A 184 5.43 -0.73 13.51
CA ILE A 184 5.43 -2.18 13.78
C ILE A 184 6.54 -2.56 14.76
N SER A 185 7.74 -1.97 14.66
CA SER A 185 8.86 -2.27 15.56
C SER A 185 8.64 -1.85 17.01
N GLN A 186 7.76 -0.89 17.25
CA GLN A 186 7.37 -0.42 18.58
C GLN A 186 6.28 -1.28 19.22
N LEU A 187 5.58 -2.09 18.42
CA LEU A 187 4.59 -3.02 18.95
C LEU A 187 5.31 -4.07 19.81
N PRO A 188 4.81 -4.38 21.01
CA PRO A 188 5.52 -5.28 21.92
C PRO A 188 5.71 -6.65 21.29
N ALA A 189 6.95 -7.01 20.98
CA ALA A 189 7.30 -8.40 20.72
C ALA A 189 7.03 -9.20 22.00
N SER A 190 6.39 -10.37 21.91
CA SER A 190 6.32 -11.26 23.07
C SER A 190 7.76 -11.57 23.50
N ARG A 191 8.15 -11.13 24.69
CA ARG A 191 9.48 -11.38 25.25
C ARG A 191 9.62 -12.86 25.61
N GLU A 192 9.99 -13.68 24.65
CA GLU A 192 10.60 -15.00 24.86
C GLU A 192 11.46 -15.38 23.64
N ILE A 193 12.54 -14.63 23.41
CA ILE A 193 13.68 -15.10 22.59
C ILE A 193 14.98 -15.05 23.41
N SER A 194 14.93 -14.71 24.72
CA SER A 194 16.15 -14.57 25.53
C SER A 194 16.47 -15.79 26.43
N GLU A 195 15.88 -16.96 26.21
CA GLU A 195 16.23 -18.17 27.00
C GLU A 195 16.72 -19.35 26.15
N ALA A 196 17.08 -19.12 24.88
CA ALA A 196 17.64 -20.16 24.03
C ALA A 196 18.90 -19.73 23.25
N ALA A 197 19.68 -18.78 23.79
CA ALA A 197 21.01 -18.42 23.29
C ALA A 197 22.05 -18.58 24.40
#